data_AF-A0AA38LBL7-F1
#
_entry.id   AF-A0AA38LBL7-F1
#
_cell.length_a   1.000
_cell.length_b   1.000
_cell.length_c   1.000
_cell.angle_alpha   90.00
_cell.angle_beta   90.00
_cell.angle_gamma   90.00
#
_symmetry.space_group_name_H-M   'P 1'
#
loop_
_entity.id
_entity.type
_entity.pdbx_description
1 polymer ?
#
loop_
_entity_poly.entity_id
_entity_poly.type
_entity_poly.pdbx_seq_one_letter_code
_entity_poly.pdbx_strand_id
1 'polypeptide(L)'
;MEEKFGRALQSGPREFLVLVEKHQSRPDKFALKTALWSWSLHASASSKSKLCDALSLATSQAVFAFENLSDDNETPKTPSPPKKKRRKRSSRNHNSEAEEEDEEEDDTAGRNRRRRLGLLNALRGYAHLAQLCVTHPEKEKGFFPPWDVFPVVQTLHEKLVLFEEDVALQDCVSGMCELWWRESWAGRESLIAQSLPCLLSKSLSAGRKIDVHRVYAMREAFTFFDFTDEESIHDLKHLLIRCVVTPLYVRTEEGRRFISFLLGLNAQLANDVLAIIRSQIPFGRASILEAYGQILYKAWRVAKDSSLHEIHNSCMQGLVEGAIYASSKTLASSIRKLLQGFINQRTQEGVEALLFRLQEPILFRALQACIKQILTRF
;
A
#
# COMPACT_ATOMS: atom_id res chain seq x y z
N MET A 1 35.80 3.25 -7.41
CA MET A 1 34.69 4.11 -6.89
C MET A 1 34.68 4.14 -5.38
N GLU A 2 34.87 3.02 -4.71
CA GLU A 2 34.94 2.92 -3.25
C GLU A 2 35.94 3.90 -2.61
N GLU A 3 37.18 3.98 -3.11
CA GLU A 3 38.17 4.96 -2.62
C GLU A 3 37.73 6.42 -2.79
N LYS A 4 36.93 6.73 -3.83
CA LYS A 4 36.43 8.10 -4.05
C LYS A 4 35.37 8.45 -3.01
N PHE A 5 34.47 7.51 -2.69
CA PHE A 5 33.52 7.67 -1.60
C PHE A 5 34.23 7.79 -0.25
N GLY A 6 35.24 6.96 0.02
CA GLY A 6 36.04 7.02 1.26
C GLY A 6 36.75 8.37 1.44
N ARG A 7 37.38 8.89 0.37
CA ARG A 7 38.00 10.22 0.37
C ARG A 7 36.96 11.33 0.62
N ALA A 8 35.80 11.26 -0.02
CA ALA A 8 34.75 12.25 0.15
C ALA A 8 34.14 12.23 1.57
N LEU A 9 34.04 11.07 2.20
CA LEU A 9 33.61 10.94 3.61
C LEU A 9 34.62 11.57 4.59
N GLN A 10 35.89 11.63 4.22
CA GLN A 10 36.94 12.29 5.00
C GLN A 10 36.99 13.80 4.77
N SER A 11 36.73 14.27 3.55
CA SER A 11 36.77 15.70 3.21
C SER A 11 35.54 16.46 3.73
N GLY A 12 34.35 15.86 3.68
CA GLY A 12 33.18 16.36 4.38
C GLY A 12 31.83 15.88 3.84
N PRO A 13 30.75 15.98 4.65
CA PRO A 13 29.43 15.45 4.29
C PRO A 13 28.86 15.98 2.98
N ARG A 14 29.05 17.27 2.67
CA ARG A 14 28.49 17.89 1.45
C ARG A 14 29.13 17.36 0.18
N GLU A 15 30.44 17.19 0.17
CA GLU A 15 31.17 16.68 -1.00
C GLU A 15 30.82 15.20 -1.25
N PHE A 16 30.65 14.43 -0.17
CA PHE A 16 30.14 13.07 -0.24
C PHE A 16 28.74 12.99 -0.85
N LEU A 17 27.80 13.84 -0.41
CA LEU A 17 26.43 13.84 -0.96
C LEU A 17 26.40 14.19 -2.45
N VAL A 18 27.17 15.18 -2.90
CA VAL A 18 27.30 15.50 -4.34
C VAL A 18 27.83 14.32 -5.15
N LEU A 19 28.74 13.52 -4.57
CA LEU A 19 29.26 12.33 -5.23
C LEU A 19 28.21 11.22 -5.27
N VAL A 20 27.39 11.08 -4.23
CA VAL A 20 26.23 10.18 -4.22
C VAL A 20 25.25 10.57 -5.32
N GLU A 21 24.83 11.83 -5.43
CA GLU A 21 23.89 12.29 -6.48
C GLU A 21 24.33 11.88 -7.90
N LYS A 22 25.62 11.98 -8.19
CA LYS A 22 26.20 11.70 -9.52
C LYS A 22 26.32 10.21 -9.82
N HIS A 23 26.40 9.35 -8.81
CA HIS A 23 26.78 7.93 -8.95
C HIS A 23 25.70 6.99 -8.40
N GLN A 24 24.58 6.89 -9.13
CA GLN A 24 23.41 6.07 -8.78
C GLN A 24 23.37 4.68 -9.45
N SER A 25 24.42 4.30 -10.16
CA SER A 25 24.46 3.04 -10.92
C SER A 25 24.68 1.81 -10.01
N ARG A 26 24.30 0.61 -10.47
CA ARG A 26 24.43 -0.64 -9.69
C ARG A 26 25.85 -0.93 -9.16
N PRO A 27 26.95 -0.78 -9.91
CA PRO A 27 28.30 -0.96 -9.35
C PRO A 27 28.66 0.11 -8.30
N ASP A 28 28.12 1.32 -8.43
CA ASP A 28 28.38 2.42 -7.50
C ASP A 28 27.68 2.20 -6.15
N LYS A 29 26.48 1.60 -6.14
CA LYS A 29 25.74 1.29 -4.91
C LYS A 29 26.47 0.30 -4.00
N PHE A 30 27.13 -0.71 -4.58
CA PHE A 30 27.96 -1.64 -3.80
C PHE A 30 29.19 -0.93 -3.23
N ALA A 31 29.89 -0.14 -4.05
CA ALA A 31 31.04 0.63 -3.60
C ALA A 31 30.70 1.65 -2.51
N LEU A 32 29.54 2.32 -2.63
CA LEU A 32 29.00 3.24 -1.62
C LEU A 32 28.76 2.52 -0.29
N LYS A 33 28.11 1.35 -0.34
CA LYS A 33 27.85 0.53 0.85
C LYS A 33 29.14 0.15 1.57
N THR A 34 30.13 -0.39 0.86
CA THR A 34 31.40 -0.81 1.47
C THR A 34 32.16 0.39 2.06
N ALA A 35 32.21 1.51 1.34
CA ALA A 35 32.86 2.73 1.82
C ALA A 35 32.17 3.32 3.06
N LEU A 36 30.83 3.39 3.06
CA LEU A 36 30.06 3.92 4.18
C LEU A 36 30.23 3.05 5.42
N TRP A 37 30.09 1.74 5.27
CA TRP A 37 30.18 0.81 6.38
C TRP A 37 31.59 0.78 6.98
N SER A 38 32.64 0.71 6.15
CA SER A 38 34.04 0.78 6.61
C SER A 38 34.36 2.10 7.32
N TRP A 39 33.91 3.24 6.79
CA TRP A 39 34.08 4.54 7.44
C TRP A 39 33.35 4.61 8.79
N SER A 40 32.11 4.09 8.84
CA SER A 40 31.27 4.17 10.04
C SER A 40 31.84 3.40 11.25
N LEU A 41 32.69 2.40 11.03
CA LEU A 41 33.39 1.67 12.10
C LEU A 41 34.40 2.55 12.84
N HIS A 42 35.01 3.52 12.14
CA HIS A 42 36.07 4.37 12.70
C HIS A 42 35.61 5.81 12.97
N ALA A 43 34.48 6.23 12.38
CA ALA A 43 33.96 7.57 12.52
C ALA A 43 33.43 7.84 13.94
N SER A 44 33.74 9.04 14.45
CA SER A 44 33.19 9.52 15.72
C SER A 44 31.66 9.69 15.64
N ALA A 45 30.96 9.64 16.78
CA ALA A 45 29.53 9.93 16.84
C ALA A 45 29.20 11.32 16.25
N SER A 46 30.05 12.32 16.49
CA SER A 46 29.89 13.67 15.93
C SER A 46 30.00 13.71 14.40
N SER A 47 30.86 12.87 13.81
CA SER A 47 31.02 12.78 12.36
C SER A 47 29.80 12.11 11.71
N LYS A 48 29.25 11.09 12.37
CA LYS A 48 28.04 10.38 11.94
C LYS A 48 26.82 11.31 11.98
N SER A 49 26.62 12.01 13.08
CA SER A 49 25.54 13.00 13.24
C SER A 49 25.65 14.12 12.20
N LYS A 50 26.85 14.69 11.96
CA LYS A 50 27.06 15.69 10.90
C LYS A 50 26.69 15.19 9.50
N LEU A 51 26.93 13.91 9.21
CA LEU A 51 26.51 13.31 7.94
C LEU A 51 24.99 13.19 7.86
N CYS A 52 24.34 12.74 8.93
CA CYS A 52 22.88 12.66 9.00
C CYS A 52 22.22 14.04 8.88
N ASP A 53 22.75 15.06 9.56
CA ASP A 53 22.26 16.44 9.46
C ASP A 53 22.38 16.99 8.04
N ALA A 54 23.54 16.75 7.40
CA ALA A 54 23.75 17.15 6.01
C ALA A 54 22.81 16.42 5.05
N LEU A 55 22.58 15.12 5.27
CA LEU A 55 21.65 14.31 4.49
C LEU A 55 20.21 14.78 4.67
N SER A 56 19.80 15.10 5.89
CA SER A 56 18.47 15.66 6.18
C SER A 56 18.29 16.98 5.46
N LEU A 57 19.23 17.91 5.58
CA LEU A 57 19.17 19.21 4.92
C LEU A 57 19.10 19.07 3.39
N ALA A 58 19.95 18.22 2.80
CA ALA A 58 19.98 18.00 1.36
C ALA A 58 18.68 17.35 0.86
N THR A 59 18.11 16.42 1.63
CA THR A 59 16.83 15.77 1.31
C THR A 59 15.70 16.79 1.32
N SER A 60 15.56 17.60 2.38
CA SER A 60 14.52 18.62 2.47
C SER A 60 14.64 19.66 1.35
N GLN A 61 15.86 20.08 1.00
CA GLN A 61 16.10 20.99 -0.12
C GLN A 61 15.72 20.38 -1.47
N ALA A 62 16.08 19.12 -1.71
CA ALA A 62 15.76 18.43 -2.95
C ALA A 62 14.25 18.17 -3.09
N VAL A 63 13.58 17.81 -2.00
CA VAL A 63 12.11 17.66 -1.96
C VAL A 63 11.43 18.99 -2.25
N PHE A 64 11.79 20.06 -1.54
CA PHE A 64 11.22 21.39 -1.77
C PHE A 64 11.43 21.87 -3.21
N ALA A 65 12.62 21.66 -3.78
CA ALA A 65 12.90 22.00 -5.16
C ALA A 65 12.09 21.16 -6.16
N PHE A 66 11.75 19.91 -5.81
CA PHE A 66 10.95 19.02 -6.63
C PHE A 66 9.46 19.39 -6.59
N GLU A 67 8.96 19.79 -5.43
CA GLU A 67 7.59 20.28 -5.23
C GLU A 67 7.31 21.53 -6.06
N ASN A 68 8.19 22.53 -5.97
CA ASN A 68 8.02 23.79 -6.72
C ASN A 68 8.02 23.59 -8.25
N LEU A 69 8.60 22.49 -8.77
CA LEU A 69 8.54 22.14 -10.19
C LEU A 69 7.29 21.35 -10.58
N SER A 70 6.56 20.82 -9.60
CA SER A 70 5.32 20.07 -9.82
C SER A 70 4.12 21.02 -9.92
N ASP A 71 4.10 22.08 -9.11
CA ASP A 71 3.02 23.08 -9.10
C ASP A 71 2.92 23.89 -10.40
N ASP A 72 4.04 24.11 -11.12
CA ASP A 72 4.06 24.82 -12.40
C ASP A 72 3.27 24.10 -13.52
N ASN A 73 2.99 22.80 -13.37
CA ASN A 73 2.28 21.99 -14.38
C ASN A 73 0.75 21.93 -14.17
N GLU A 74 0.20 22.40 -13.05
CA GLU A 74 -1.25 22.27 -12.74
C GLU A 74 -2.12 23.46 -13.17
N THR A 75 -1.62 24.42 -13.95
CA THR A 75 -2.53 25.38 -14.59
C THR A 75 -3.28 24.70 -15.74
N PRO A 76 -4.63 24.65 -15.73
CA PRO A 76 -5.37 24.07 -16.84
C PRO A 76 -5.28 25.01 -18.04
N LYS A 77 -4.31 24.79 -18.94
CA LYS A 77 -4.28 25.41 -20.26
C LYS A 77 -5.51 24.89 -21.02
N THR A 78 -6.55 25.74 -21.15
CA THR A 78 -7.72 25.48 -21.99
C THR A 78 -7.28 25.11 -23.41
N PRO A 79 -7.77 24.02 -24.02
CA PRO A 79 -7.40 23.67 -25.38
C PRO A 79 -7.97 24.72 -26.34
N SER A 80 -7.07 25.50 -26.93
CA SER A 80 -7.39 26.41 -28.03
C SER A 80 -8.08 25.64 -29.17
N PRO A 81 -9.19 26.12 -29.73
CA PRO A 81 -9.96 25.38 -30.73
C PRO A 81 -9.17 25.20 -32.03
N PRO A 82 -9.42 24.10 -32.79
CA PRO A 82 -8.65 23.78 -33.98
C PRO A 82 -8.85 24.86 -35.05
N LYS A 83 -7.75 25.55 -35.42
CA LYS A 83 -7.75 26.58 -36.48
C LYS A 83 -8.13 25.92 -37.81
N LYS A 84 -9.33 26.23 -38.32
CA LYS A 84 -9.77 25.86 -39.68
C LYS A 84 -8.77 26.39 -40.71
N LYS A 85 -8.22 25.50 -41.54
CA LYS A 85 -7.38 25.84 -42.70
C LYS A 85 -8.09 26.87 -43.61
N ARG A 86 -7.73 28.16 -43.50
CA ARG A 86 -8.06 29.17 -44.51
C ARG A 86 -6.91 29.27 -45.52
N ARG A 87 -7.30 29.22 -46.79
CA ARG A 87 -6.42 29.25 -47.97
C ARG A 87 -5.53 30.49 -48.00
N LYS A 88 -4.27 30.26 -48.42
CA LYS A 88 -3.20 31.23 -48.69
C LYS A 88 -3.69 32.45 -49.50
N ARG A 89 -3.37 33.64 -49.00
CA ARG A 89 -3.04 34.82 -49.81
C ARG A 89 -1.79 35.46 -49.24
N SER A 90 -0.82 35.69 -50.11
CA SER A 90 0.48 36.26 -49.78
C SER A 90 0.37 37.73 -49.40
N SER A 91 1.02 38.10 -48.31
CA SER A 91 1.67 39.40 -48.15
C SER A 91 2.76 39.24 -47.10
N ARG A 92 4.00 39.52 -47.50
CA ARG A 92 5.16 39.68 -46.62
C ARG A 92 4.79 40.64 -45.48
N ASN A 93 4.93 40.21 -44.23
CA ASN A 93 5.43 41.07 -43.16
C ASN A 93 5.97 40.19 -42.03
N HIS A 94 7.18 40.53 -41.59
CA HIS A 94 7.88 39.96 -40.45
C HIS A 94 7.00 40.03 -39.19
N ASN A 95 6.85 38.92 -38.48
CA ASN A 95 6.60 38.90 -37.04
C ASN A 95 7.25 37.64 -36.47
N SER A 96 8.45 37.79 -35.89
CA SER A 96 9.27 36.70 -35.32
C SER A 96 8.86 36.30 -33.90
N GLU A 97 7.94 37.04 -33.27
CA GLU A 97 7.57 36.83 -31.86
C GLU A 97 6.78 35.54 -31.61
N ALA A 98 6.01 35.05 -32.61
CA ALA A 98 5.18 33.85 -32.44
C ALA A 98 5.94 32.53 -32.67
N GLU A 99 7.09 32.56 -33.34
CA GLU A 99 7.99 31.40 -33.46
C GLU A 99 8.96 31.35 -32.28
N GLU A 100 9.34 32.51 -31.72
CA GLU A 100 10.16 32.61 -30.50
C GLU A 100 9.40 32.15 -29.24
N GLU A 101 8.11 32.48 -29.07
CA GLU A 101 7.31 32.01 -27.92
C GLU A 101 7.11 30.48 -27.91
N ASP A 102 6.89 29.85 -29.08
CA ASP A 102 6.72 28.39 -29.20
C ASP A 102 8.08 27.64 -29.02
N GLU A 103 9.21 28.23 -29.43
CA GLU A 103 10.56 27.68 -29.21
C GLU A 103 11.05 27.86 -27.75
N GLU A 104 10.73 28.99 -27.11
CA GLU A 104 11.08 29.25 -25.70
C GLU A 104 10.24 28.40 -24.72
N GLU A 105 8.97 28.13 -25.00
CA GLU A 105 8.16 27.20 -24.20
C GLU A 105 8.70 25.75 -24.27
N ASP A 106 9.20 25.29 -25.43
CA ASP A 106 9.76 23.93 -25.58
C ASP A 106 11.15 23.78 -24.90
N ASP A 107 12.03 24.81 -24.96
CA ASP A 107 13.32 24.76 -24.24
C ASP A 107 13.11 24.84 -22.71
N THR A 108 12.14 25.63 -22.25
CA THR A 108 11.81 25.75 -20.82
C THR A 108 11.22 24.46 -20.26
N ALA A 109 10.28 23.84 -20.98
CA ALA A 109 9.72 22.53 -20.61
C ALA A 109 10.80 21.42 -20.60
N GLY A 110 11.69 21.42 -21.60
CA GLY A 110 12.82 20.50 -21.67
C GLY A 110 13.84 20.69 -20.54
N ARG A 111 14.05 21.93 -20.09
CA ARG A 111 14.92 22.27 -18.94
C ARG A 111 14.31 21.82 -17.61
N ASN A 112 13.01 22.06 -17.41
CA ASN A 112 12.30 21.61 -16.21
C ASN A 112 12.26 20.09 -16.09
N ARG A 113 12.03 19.37 -17.20
CA ARG A 113 12.08 17.90 -17.22
C ARG A 113 13.47 17.35 -16.85
N ARG A 114 14.54 17.95 -17.39
CA ARG A 114 15.93 17.58 -17.04
C ARG A 114 16.23 17.84 -15.57
N ARG A 115 15.81 18.98 -15.04
CA ARG A 115 15.95 19.34 -13.62
C ARG A 115 15.18 18.37 -12.71
N ARG A 116 13.94 18.04 -13.07
CA ARG A 116 13.10 17.05 -12.37
C ARG A 116 13.77 15.69 -12.29
N LEU A 117 14.31 15.19 -13.40
CA LEU A 117 15.06 13.93 -13.44
C LEU A 117 16.32 13.98 -12.56
N GLY A 118 17.04 15.11 -12.56
CA GLY A 118 18.19 15.33 -11.68
C GLY A 118 17.83 15.23 -10.20
N LEU A 119 16.72 15.87 -9.80
CA LEU A 119 16.22 15.83 -8.42
C LEU A 119 15.78 14.42 -8.01
N LEU A 120 15.08 13.68 -8.87
CA LEU A 120 14.72 12.28 -8.60
C LEU A 120 15.96 11.40 -8.40
N ASN A 121 17.01 11.61 -9.21
CA ASN A 121 18.28 10.89 -9.03
C ASN A 121 18.97 11.23 -7.71
N ALA A 122 18.96 12.50 -7.29
CA ALA A 122 19.47 12.91 -5.99
C ALA A 122 18.67 12.25 -4.85
N LEU A 123 17.34 12.33 -4.89
CA LEU A 123 16.44 11.73 -3.90
C LEU A 123 16.60 10.21 -3.82
N ARG A 124 16.77 9.50 -4.95
CA ARG A 124 17.12 8.07 -4.98
C ARG A 124 18.41 7.79 -4.22
N GLY A 125 19.42 8.64 -4.41
CA GLY A 125 20.69 8.54 -3.72
C GLY A 125 20.57 8.73 -2.22
N TYR A 126 19.83 9.76 -1.81
CA TYR A 126 19.57 10.07 -0.41
C TYR A 126 18.76 8.98 0.29
N ALA A 127 17.70 8.48 -0.36
CA ALA A 127 16.92 7.37 0.14
C ALA A 127 17.77 6.10 0.29
N HIS A 128 18.61 5.79 -0.70
CA HIS A 128 19.49 4.63 -0.62
C HIS A 128 20.56 4.77 0.46
N LEU A 129 21.15 5.96 0.61
CA LEU A 129 22.11 6.25 1.67
C LEU A 129 21.46 6.12 3.05
N ALA A 130 20.27 6.70 3.26
CA ALA A 130 19.49 6.55 4.48
C ALA A 130 19.22 5.08 4.80
N GLN A 131 18.81 4.29 3.80
CA GLN A 131 18.61 2.85 3.94
C GLN A 131 19.90 2.12 4.37
N LEU A 132 21.05 2.46 3.79
CA LEU A 132 22.34 1.87 4.15
C LEU A 132 22.78 2.21 5.57
N CYS A 133 22.42 3.40 6.08
CA CYS A 133 22.71 3.80 7.46
C CYS A 133 22.00 2.89 8.48
N VAL A 134 20.77 2.44 8.18
CA VAL A 134 19.94 1.69 9.14
C VAL A 134 19.88 0.17 8.92
N THR A 135 20.38 -0.33 7.79
CA THR A 135 20.37 -1.76 7.45
C THR A 135 21.66 -2.51 7.80
N HIS A 136 22.56 -1.86 8.56
CA HIS A 136 23.82 -2.49 8.94
C HIS A 136 23.58 -3.76 9.79
N PRO A 137 24.24 -4.89 9.51
CA PRO A 137 24.01 -6.16 10.22
C PRO A 137 24.44 -6.14 11.69
N GLU A 138 25.40 -5.30 12.06
CA GLU A 138 25.94 -5.22 13.43
C GLU A 138 25.37 -4.03 14.22
N LYS A 139 24.04 -3.82 14.18
CA LYS A 139 23.33 -2.63 14.72
C LYS A 139 23.75 -2.22 16.15
N GLU A 140 24.17 -3.17 16.97
CA GLU A 140 24.55 -2.98 18.38
C GLU A 140 25.94 -2.38 18.61
N LYS A 141 26.83 -2.34 17.60
CA LYS A 141 28.23 -1.88 17.77
C LYS A 141 28.45 -0.39 17.46
N GLY A 142 27.46 0.47 17.68
CA GLY A 142 27.62 1.93 17.56
C GLY A 142 27.58 2.48 16.13
N PHE A 143 26.73 1.91 15.28
CA PHE A 143 26.43 2.45 13.94
C PHE A 143 25.45 3.63 14.00
N PHE A 144 25.04 4.18 12.84
CA PHE A 144 24.10 5.29 12.78
C PHE A 144 22.84 4.94 13.55
N PRO A 145 22.49 5.71 14.59
CA PRO A 145 21.28 5.42 15.32
C PRO A 145 20.07 5.77 14.46
N PRO A 146 18.96 4.99 14.54
CA PRO A 146 17.79 5.22 13.69
C PRO A 146 17.20 6.63 13.81
N TRP A 147 17.28 7.25 14.99
CA TRP A 147 16.73 8.59 15.23
C TRP A 147 17.48 9.69 14.47
N ASP A 148 18.79 9.54 14.20
CA ASP A 148 19.55 10.51 13.40
C ASP A 148 19.14 10.47 11.93
N VAL A 149 18.68 9.32 11.44
CA VAL A 149 18.24 9.12 10.05
C VAL A 149 16.74 9.39 9.87
N PHE A 150 15.97 9.34 10.95
CA PHE A 150 14.52 9.48 10.94
C PHE A 150 14.01 10.74 10.21
N PRO A 151 14.58 11.95 10.39
CA PRO A 151 14.11 13.15 9.67
C PRO A 151 14.13 13.01 8.14
N VAL A 152 15.13 12.28 7.61
CA VAL A 152 15.25 11.99 6.17
C VAL A 152 14.10 11.10 5.71
N VAL A 153 13.85 10.02 6.46
CA VAL A 153 12.79 9.05 6.14
C VAL A 153 11.43 9.69 6.25
N GLN A 154 11.20 10.50 7.28
CA GLN A 154 9.96 11.25 7.47
C GLN A 154 9.70 12.23 6.32
N THR A 155 10.70 13.04 5.95
CA THR A 155 10.60 13.99 4.82
C THR A 155 10.25 13.29 3.51
N LEU A 156 10.88 12.15 3.23
CA LEU A 156 10.60 11.35 2.04
C LEU A 156 9.21 10.69 2.10
N HIS A 157 8.79 10.21 3.26
CA HIS A 157 7.49 9.58 3.47
C HIS A 157 6.35 10.58 3.28
N GLU A 158 6.46 11.79 3.85
CA GLU A 158 5.42 12.83 3.76
C GLU A 158 5.09 13.18 2.31
N LYS A 159 6.06 13.03 1.41
CA LYS A 159 5.93 13.35 -0.02
C LYS A 159 5.92 12.12 -0.93
N LEU A 160 5.67 10.93 -0.38
CA LEU A 160 5.76 9.66 -1.11
C LEU A 160 4.89 9.60 -2.37
N VAL A 161 3.71 10.23 -2.34
CA VAL A 161 2.76 10.30 -3.46
C VAL A 161 3.35 11.09 -4.64
N LEU A 162 4.15 12.13 -4.38
CA LEU A 162 4.78 12.95 -5.43
C LEU A 162 5.80 12.17 -6.27
N PHE A 163 6.29 11.03 -5.76
CA PHE A 163 7.28 10.20 -6.41
C PHE A 163 6.67 9.07 -7.28
N GLU A 164 5.40 9.14 -7.65
CA GLU A 164 4.69 8.09 -8.43
C GLU A 164 5.40 7.72 -9.75
N GLU A 165 6.03 8.69 -10.41
CA GLU A 165 6.82 8.48 -11.62
C GLU A 165 8.06 7.59 -11.39
N ASP A 166 8.49 7.45 -10.14
CA ASP A 166 9.73 6.79 -9.73
C ASP A 166 9.47 5.62 -8.77
N VAL A 167 9.06 4.50 -9.36
CA VAL A 167 8.76 3.25 -8.63
C VAL A 167 9.95 2.77 -7.78
N ALA A 168 11.20 3.03 -8.20
CA ALA A 168 12.38 2.61 -7.45
C ALA A 168 12.59 3.45 -6.18
N LEU A 169 12.35 4.77 -6.26
CA LEU A 169 12.37 5.65 -5.09
C LEU A 169 11.24 5.30 -4.13
N GLN A 170 10.00 5.17 -4.62
CA GLN A 170 8.86 4.78 -3.77
C GLN A 170 9.08 3.43 -3.07
N ASP A 171 9.65 2.44 -3.77
CA ASP A 171 9.93 1.13 -3.18
C ASP A 171 11.02 1.21 -2.09
N CYS A 172 12.04 2.05 -2.30
CA CYS A 172 13.09 2.30 -1.31
C CYS A 172 12.51 2.94 -0.04
N VAL A 173 11.71 4.00 -0.20
CA VAL A 173 11.07 4.71 0.93
C VAL A 173 10.08 3.80 1.65
N SER A 174 9.24 3.08 0.93
CA SER A 174 8.30 2.11 1.53
C SER A 174 9.04 1.01 2.29
N GLY A 175 10.14 0.49 1.72
CA GLY A 175 10.98 -0.50 2.39
C GLY A 175 11.64 0.02 3.68
N MET A 176 11.96 1.32 3.77
CA MET A 176 12.38 1.94 5.02
C MET A 176 11.23 2.06 6.02
N CYS A 177 10.03 2.47 5.59
CA CYS A 177 8.85 2.52 6.47
C CYS A 177 8.53 1.13 7.05
N GLU A 178 8.60 0.08 6.22
CA GLU A 178 8.44 -1.32 6.66
C GLU A 178 9.53 -1.77 7.65
N LEU A 179 10.78 -1.34 7.45
CA LEU A 179 11.87 -1.60 8.38
C LEU A 179 11.60 -0.93 9.74
N TRP A 180 11.21 0.35 9.75
CA TRP A 180 10.85 1.07 10.97
C TRP A 180 9.72 0.38 11.74
N TRP A 181 8.72 -0.09 11.00
CA TRP A 181 7.61 -0.82 11.58
C TRP A 181 8.06 -2.13 12.22
N ARG A 182 8.80 -2.95 11.46
CA ARG A 182 9.28 -4.27 11.87
C ARG A 182 10.18 -4.21 13.10
N GLU A 183 11.09 -3.24 13.14
CA GLU A 183 12.05 -3.09 14.23
C GLU A 183 11.47 -2.36 15.45
N SER A 184 10.21 -1.92 15.37
CA SER A 184 9.52 -1.17 16.43
C SER A 184 10.27 0.09 16.88
N TRP A 185 10.89 0.80 15.94
CA TRP A 185 11.60 2.04 16.23
C TRP A 185 10.64 3.20 16.54
N ALA A 186 11.11 4.15 17.35
CA ALA A 186 10.36 5.34 17.70
C ALA A 186 9.94 6.13 16.46
N GLY A 187 8.74 6.72 16.49
CA GLY A 187 8.19 7.50 15.38
C GLY A 187 7.64 6.66 14.22
N ARG A 188 7.65 5.32 14.27
CA ARG A 188 7.11 4.47 13.18
C ARG A 188 5.67 4.79 12.78
N GLU A 189 4.86 5.29 13.72
CA GLU A 189 3.45 5.63 13.51
C GLU A 189 3.29 6.82 12.56
N SER A 190 4.23 7.78 12.53
CA SER A 190 4.17 8.90 11.57
C SER A 190 4.53 8.48 10.13
N LEU A 191 5.05 7.26 9.95
CA LEU A 191 5.47 6.72 8.66
C LEU A 191 4.41 5.82 7.99
N ILE A 192 3.17 5.78 8.51
CA ILE A 192 2.13 4.87 7.99
C ILE A 192 1.13 5.56 7.06
N ALA A 193 0.89 6.86 7.26
CA ALA A 193 -0.19 7.60 6.61
C ALA A 193 -0.12 7.56 5.08
N GLN A 194 1.08 7.69 4.50
CA GLN A 194 1.30 7.63 3.06
C GLN A 194 1.83 6.26 2.61
N SER A 195 2.60 5.56 3.45
CA SER A 195 3.20 4.28 3.07
C SER A 195 2.17 3.15 2.91
N LEU A 196 1.13 3.07 3.75
CA LEU A 196 0.13 2.00 3.64
C LEU A 196 -0.76 2.12 2.39
N PRO A 197 -1.34 3.30 2.05
CA PRO A 197 -2.05 3.46 0.79
C PRO A 197 -1.17 3.18 -0.43
N CYS A 198 0.08 3.64 -0.43
CA CYS A 198 1.04 3.38 -1.50
C CYS A 198 1.32 1.87 -1.68
N LEU A 199 1.58 1.17 -0.57
CA LEU A 199 1.84 -0.27 -0.57
C LEU A 199 0.62 -1.07 -1.04
N LEU A 200 -0.59 -0.70 -0.60
CA LEU A 200 -1.84 -1.31 -1.07
C LEU A 200 -2.05 -1.08 -2.56
N SER A 201 -1.95 0.17 -3.02
CA SER A 201 -2.09 0.54 -4.44
C SER A 201 -1.14 -0.28 -5.31
N LYS A 202 0.15 -0.36 -4.91
CA LYS A 202 1.15 -1.17 -5.59
C LYS A 202 0.79 -2.65 -5.63
N SER A 203 0.36 -3.22 -4.51
CA SER A 203 -0.01 -4.64 -4.45
C SER A 203 -1.20 -5.00 -5.36
N LEU A 204 -2.15 -4.07 -5.49
CA LEU A 204 -3.36 -4.22 -6.32
C LEU A 204 -3.05 -4.05 -7.81
N SER A 205 -2.10 -3.15 -8.15
CA SER A 205 -1.74 -2.84 -9.54
C SER A 205 -0.68 -3.78 -10.12
N ALA A 206 0.35 -4.14 -9.36
CA ALA A 206 1.46 -4.98 -9.83
C ALA A 206 1.13 -6.48 -9.81
N GLY A 207 0.19 -6.90 -8.95
CA GLY A 207 -0.28 -8.28 -8.90
C GLY A 207 0.77 -9.31 -8.45
N ARG A 208 1.80 -8.90 -7.70
CA ARG A 208 2.88 -9.80 -7.24
C ARG A 208 2.61 -10.30 -5.81
N LYS A 209 2.82 -11.60 -5.58
CA LYS A 209 2.66 -12.22 -4.24
C LYS A 209 3.52 -11.56 -3.17
N ILE A 210 4.73 -11.11 -3.54
CA ILE A 210 5.64 -10.42 -2.61
C ILE A 210 5.04 -9.12 -2.07
N ASP A 211 4.27 -8.39 -2.90
CA ASP A 211 3.66 -7.14 -2.45
C ASP A 211 2.48 -7.42 -1.49
N VAL A 212 1.72 -8.50 -1.71
CA VAL A 212 0.68 -8.96 -0.75
C VAL A 212 1.31 -9.39 0.58
N HIS A 213 2.44 -10.08 0.54
CA HIS A 213 3.17 -10.46 1.73
C HIS A 213 3.61 -9.22 2.54
N ARG A 214 4.13 -8.19 1.88
CA ARG A 214 4.51 -6.92 2.52
C ARG A 214 3.31 -6.22 3.16
N VAL A 215 2.17 -6.14 2.48
CA VAL A 215 0.92 -5.60 3.05
C VAL A 215 0.52 -6.37 4.31
N TYR A 216 0.55 -7.70 4.28
CA TYR A 216 0.22 -8.52 5.44
C TYR A 216 1.22 -8.36 6.61
N ALA A 217 2.50 -8.17 6.31
CA ALA A 217 3.52 -7.89 7.32
C ALA A 217 3.25 -6.56 8.06
N MET A 218 2.72 -5.57 7.34
CA MET A 218 2.33 -4.26 7.87
C MET A 218 0.92 -4.21 8.46
N ARG A 219 0.16 -5.32 8.50
CA ARG A 219 -1.29 -5.31 8.81
C ARG A 219 -1.64 -4.58 10.13
N GLU A 220 -0.80 -4.69 11.15
CA GLU A 220 -1.07 -4.10 12.46
C GLU A 220 -1.02 -2.56 12.43
N ALA A 221 -0.29 -1.97 11.47
CA ALA A 221 -0.25 -0.53 11.27
C ALA A 221 -1.61 0.05 10.89
N PHE A 222 -2.48 -0.73 10.25
CA PHE A 222 -3.83 -0.28 9.90
C PHE A 222 -4.70 0.01 11.15
N THR A 223 -4.35 -0.53 12.33
CA THR A 223 -5.10 -0.26 13.57
C THR A 223 -4.96 1.18 14.08
N PHE A 224 -3.98 1.94 13.56
CA PHE A 224 -3.73 3.34 13.95
C PHE A 224 -4.53 4.35 13.13
N PHE A 225 -5.25 3.90 12.09
CA PHE A 225 -6.12 4.78 11.32
C PHE A 225 -7.43 5.00 12.04
N ASP A 226 -7.92 6.24 11.99
CA ASP A 226 -9.25 6.57 12.44
C ASP A 226 -10.27 6.18 11.37
N PHE A 227 -11.02 5.11 11.62
CA PHE A 227 -12.10 4.66 10.74
C PHE A 227 -13.44 5.37 11.00
N THR A 228 -13.48 6.32 11.95
CA THR A 228 -14.69 7.10 12.27
C THR A 228 -14.80 8.37 11.42
N ASP A 229 -13.67 8.93 10.98
CA ASP A 229 -13.63 10.03 10.03
C ASP A 229 -13.74 9.51 8.59
N GLU A 230 -14.95 9.56 8.04
CA GLU A 230 -15.26 9.02 6.72
C GLU A 230 -14.54 9.74 5.58
N GLU A 231 -14.23 11.03 5.73
CA GLU A 231 -13.62 11.84 4.67
C GLU A 231 -12.14 11.50 4.50
N SER A 232 -11.38 11.46 5.60
CA SER A 232 -9.94 11.16 5.54
C SER A 232 -9.64 9.69 5.22
N ILE A 233 -10.48 8.75 5.69
CA ILE A 233 -10.25 7.32 5.50
C ILE A 233 -10.74 6.80 4.13
N HIS A 234 -11.52 7.60 3.40
CA HIS A 234 -12.27 7.17 2.22
C HIS A 234 -11.43 6.36 1.21
N ASP A 235 -10.34 6.94 0.73
CA ASP A 235 -9.48 6.32 -0.28
C ASP A 235 -8.81 5.05 0.23
N LEU A 236 -8.36 5.05 1.48
CA LEU A 236 -7.77 3.88 2.10
C LEU A 236 -8.79 2.75 2.22
N LYS A 237 -10.01 3.07 2.66
CA LYS A 237 -11.13 2.13 2.76
C LYS A 237 -11.46 1.52 1.39
N HIS A 238 -11.46 2.33 0.32
CA HIS A 238 -11.63 1.83 -1.04
C HIS A 238 -10.53 0.84 -1.46
N LEU A 239 -9.26 1.12 -1.15
CA LEU A 239 -8.16 0.20 -1.40
C LEU A 239 -8.32 -1.11 -0.61
N LEU A 240 -8.71 -1.04 0.67
CA LEU A 240 -8.96 -2.20 1.51
C LEU A 240 -10.09 -3.08 0.95
N ILE A 241 -11.20 -2.48 0.54
CA ILE A 241 -12.34 -3.20 -0.05
C ILE A 241 -11.94 -3.88 -1.37
N ARG A 242 -11.14 -3.22 -2.21
CA ARG A 242 -10.63 -3.81 -3.46
C ARG A 242 -9.80 -5.08 -3.24
N CYS A 243 -9.14 -5.22 -2.09
CA CYS A 243 -8.41 -6.45 -1.74
C CYS A 243 -9.34 -7.67 -1.67
N VAL A 244 -10.60 -7.50 -1.25
CA VAL A 244 -11.56 -8.59 -1.06
C VAL A 244 -11.92 -9.26 -2.38
N VAL A 245 -12.08 -8.49 -3.46
CA VAL A 245 -12.45 -9.00 -4.79
C VAL A 245 -11.25 -9.37 -5.66
N THR A 246 -10.05 -8.96 -5.27
CA THR A 246 -8.84 -9.19 -6.06
C THR A 246 -8.40 -10.66 -5.96
N PRO A 247 -8.36 -11.42 -7.06
CA PRO A 247 -8.09 -12.86 -7.02
C PRO A 247 -6.74 -13.23 -6.36
N LEU A 248 -5.73 -12.36 -6.47
CA LEU A 248 -4.43 -12.58 -5.85
C LEU A 248 -4.54 -12.64 -4.31
N TYR A 249 -5.29 -11.73 -3.71
CA TYR A 249 -5.52 -11.70 -2.26
C TYR A 249 -6.32 -12.91 -1.79
N VAL A 250 -7.39 -13.28 -2.51
CA VAL A 250 -8.23 -14.42 -2.13
C VAL A 250 -7.49 -15.76 -2.27
N ARG A 251 -6.62 -15.90 -3.28
CA ARG A 251 -5.91 -17.16 -3.56
C ARG A 251 -4.64 -17.36 -2.73
N THR A 252 -3.96 -16.30 -2.31
CA THR A 252 -2.75 -16.41 -1.49
C THR A 252 -3.09 -16.60 -0.02
N GLU A 253 -2.23 -17.27 0.73
CA GLU A 253 -2.48 -17.49 2.15
C GLU A 253 -2.40 -16.18 2.94
N GLU A 254 -1.38 -15.37 2.69
CA GLU A 254 -1.18 -14.07 3.30
C GLU A 254 -2.33 -13.12 2.97
N GLY A 255 -2.81 -13.13 1.72
CA GLY A 255 -3.96 -12.33 1.33
C GLY A 255 -5.24 -12.75 2.05
N ARG A 256 -5.50 -14.06 2.22
CA ARG A 256 -6.64 -14.54 3.04
C ARG A 256 -6.51 -14.13 4.50
N ARG A 257 -5.30 -14.22 5.07
CA ARG A 257 -5.03 -13.78 6.45
C ARG A 257 -5.22 -12.26 6.59
N PHE A 258 -4.85 -11.48 5.57
CA PHE A 258 -5.07 -10.04 5.53
C PHE A 258 -6.57 -9.69 5.48
N ILE A 259 -7.36 -10.28 4.57
CA ILE A 259 -8.81 -10.05 4.50
C ILE A 259 -9.50 -10.47 5.82
N SER A 260 -9.08 -11.60 6.40
CA SER A 260 -9.55 -12.03 7.71
C SER A 260 -9.25 -11.03 8.82
N PHE A 261 -8.12 -10.33 8.75
CA PHE A 261 -7.77 -9.26 9.69
C PHE A 261 -8.67 -8.03 9.51
N LEU A 262 -9.04 -7.66 8.27
CA LEU A 262 -9.93 -6.52 8.01
C LEU A 262 -11.31 -6.66 8.69
N LEU A 263 -11.83 -7.88 8.79
CA LEU A 263 -13.08 -8.18 9.47
C LEU A 263 -13.04 -7.89 10.99
N GLY A 264 -11.85 -7.83 11.58
CA GLY A 264 -11.65 -7.49 12.99
C GLY A 264 -11.16 -6.05 13.21
N LEU A 265 -10.95 -5.27 12.15
CA LEU A 265 -10.33 -3.95 12.22
C LEU A 265 -11.31 -2.85 12.64
N ASN A 266 -12.49 -2.82 12.02
CA ASN A 266 -13.56 -1.87 12.30
C ASN A 266 -14.91 -2.50 11.91
N ALA A 267 -15.98 -2.22 12.68
CA ALA A 267 -17.29 -2.84 12.47
C ALA A 267 -17.94 -2.45 11.12
N GLN A 268 -17.84 -1.18 10.71
CA GLN A 268 -18.37 -0.72 9.42
C GLN A 268 -17.59 -1.34 8.26
N LEU A 269 -16.26 -1.36 8.34
CA LEU A 269 -15.44 -2.03 7.34
C LEU A 269 -15.75 -3.54 7.28
N ALA A 270 -15.98 -4.20 8.42
CA ALA A 270 -16.37 -5.60 8.45
C ALA A 270 -17.69 -5.83 7.70
N ASN A 271 -18.68 -4.97 7.92
CA ASN A 271 -19.96 -5.02 7.20
C ASN A 271 -19.79 -4.87 5.69
N ASP A 272 -18.95 -3.93 5.25
CA ASP A 272 -18.65 -3.72 3.84
C ASP A 272 -17.94 -4.95 3.23
N VAL A 273 -16.93 -5.50 3.93
CA VAL A 273 -16.23 -6.73 3.50
C VAL A 273 -17.22 -7.91 3.39
N LEU A 274 -18.10 -8.10 4.38
CA LEU A 274 -19.10 -9.17 4.37
C LEU A 274 -20.12 -8.99 3.24
N ALA A 275 -20.58 -7.76 2.98
CA ALA A 275 -21.47 -7.45 1.88
C ALA A 275 -20.82 -7.76 0.52
N ILE A 276 -19.53 -7.41 0.37
CA ILE A 276 -18.76 -7.71 -0.83
C ILE A 276 -18.63 -9.23 -1.00
N ILE A 277 -18.24 -9.99 0.03
CA ILE A 277 -18.17 -11.46 -0.05
C ILE A 277 -19.52 -12.05 -0.48
N ARG A 278 -20.64 -11.59 0.11
CA ARG A 278 -21.99 -12.05 -0.27
C ARG A 278 -22.32 -11.77 -1.73
N SER A 279 -21.97 -10.58 -2.25
CA SER A 279 -22.21 -10.23 -3.66
C SER A 279 -21.45 -11.13 -4.65
N GLN A 280 -20.34 -11.74 -4.22
CA GLN A 280 -19.56 -12.65 -5.05
C GLN A 280 -20.13 -14.08 -5.11
N ILE A 281 -21.07 -14.46 -4.23
CA ILE A 281 -21.56 -15.85 -4.12
C ILE A 281 -22.24 -16.36 -5.40
N PRO A 282 -23.14 -15.62 -6.05
CA PRO A 282 -23.85 -16.12 -7.24
C PRO A 282 -22.92 -16.38 -8.43
N PHE A 283 -21.79 -15.66 -8.50
CA PHE A 283 -20.89 -15.64 -9.66
C PHE A 283 -19.52 -16.29 -9.37
N GLY A 284 -19.26 -16.61 -8.10
CA GLY A 284 -17.97 -17.09 -7.63
C GLY A 284 -17.65 -18.50 -8.12
N ARG A 285 -16.41 -18.71 -8.56
CA ARG A 285 -15.87 -20.06 -8.81
C ARG A 285 -15.73 -20.82 -7.49
N ALA A 286 -15.89 -22.15 -7.53
CA ALA A 286 -15.81 -23.00 -6.33
C ALA A 286 -14.57 -22.73 -5.47
N SER A 287 -13.38 -22.60 -6.09
CA SER A 287 -12.13 -22.31 -5.35
C SER A 287 -12.10 -20.94 -4.68
N ILE A 288 -12.79 -19.94 -5.23
CA ILE A 288 -12.93 -18.61 -4.64
C ILE A 288 -13.91 -18.65 -3.46
N LEU A 289 -15.03 -19.36 -3.61
CA LEU A 289 -16.02 -19.53 -2.55
C LEU A 289 -15.45 -20.30 -1.35
N GLU A 290 -14.69 -21.36 -1.60
CA GLU A 290 -13.96 -22.10 -0.57
C GLU A 290 -12.94 -21.21 0.15
N ALA A 291 -12.23 -20.35 -0.59
CA ALA A 291 -11.31 -19.38 -0.02
C ALA A 291 -12.02 -18.33 0.86
N TYR A 292 -13.19 -17.83 0.47
CA TYR A 292 -14.01 -16.98 1.33
C TYR A 292 -14.47 -17.70 2.60
N GLY A 293 -14.86 -18.97 2.49
CA GLY A 293 -15.18 -19.79 3.66
C GLY A 293 -14.01 -19.87 4.65
N GLN A 294 -12.78 -20.04 4.16
CA GLN A 294 -11.57 -20.02 5.00
C GLN A 294 -11.31 -18.65 5.63
N ILE A 295 -11.53 -17.56 4.89
CA ILE A 295 -11.39 -16.19 5.40
C ILE A 295 -12.35 -15.97 6.57
N LEU A 296 -13.63 -16.29 6.38
CA LEU A 296 -14.67 -16.10 7.39
C LEU A 296 -14.41 -16.96 8.64
N TYR A 297 -13.99 -18.21 8.46
CA TYR A 297 -13.61 -19.07 9.58
C TYR A 297 -12.44 -18.50 10.38
N LYS A 298 -11.38 -18.03 9.71
CA LYS A 298 -10.23 -17.40 10.38
C LYS A 298 -10.64 -16.14 11.13
N ALA A 299 -11.50 -15.32 10.53
CA ALA A 299 -11.99 -14.09 11.16
C ALA A 299 -12.84 -14.42 12.38
N TRP A 300 -13.79 -15.37 12.25
CA TRP A 300 -14.63 -15.82 13.35
C TRP A 300 -13.83 -16.30 14.55
N ARG A 301 -12.73 -17.03 14.32
CA ARG A 301 -11.87 -17.56 15.39
C ARG A 301 -11.17 -16.48 16.22
N VAL A 302 -10.90 -15.32 15.64
CA VAL A 302 -10.16 -14.22 16.28
C VAL A 302 -11.12 -13.07 16.67
N ALA A 303 -12.36 -13.15 16.20
CA ALA A 303 -13.37 -12.13 16.40
C ALA A 303 -13.68 -11.93 17.89
N LYS A 304 -13.77 -10.65 18.28
CA LYS A 304 -14.28 -10.21 19.57
C LYS A 304 -15.72 -9.72 19.41
N ASP A 305 -16.45 -9.61 20.51
CA ASP A 305 -17.91 -9.38 20.61
C ASP A 305 -18.61 -8.70 19.41
N SER A 306 -18.23 -7.47 19.04
CA SER A 306 -18.86 -6.73 17.92
C SER A 306 -18.66 -7.39 16.56
N SER A 307 -17.42 -7.69 16.18
CA SER A 307 -17.08 -8.41 14.94
C SER A 307 -17.67 -9.83 14.92
N LEU A 308 -17.77 -10.48 16.09
CA LEU A 308 -18.33 -11.81 16.22
C LEU A 308 -19.83 -11.78 15.93
N HIS A 309 -20.55 -10.77 16.42
CA HIS A 309 -21.96 -10.55 16.12
C HIS A 309 -22.18 -10.41 14.61
N GLU A 310 -21.37 -9.62 13.90
CA GLU A 310 -21.53 -9.43 12.45
C GLU A 310 -21.24 -10.69 11.64
N ILE A 311 -20.20 -11.44 12.00
CA ILE A 311 -19.88 -12.70 11.33
C ILE A 311 -20.97 -13.74 11.62
N HIS A 312 -21.43 -13.85 12.85
CA HIS A 312 -22.42 -14.85 13.26
C HIS A 312 -23.83 -14.53 12.76
N ASN A 313 -24.40 -13.40 13.20
CA ASN A 313 -25.81 -13.07 12.99
C ASN A 313 -26.04 -12.48 11.61
N SER A 314 -25.17 -11.59 11.13
CA SER A 314 -25.38 -10.95 9.84
C SER A 314 -24.95 -11.90 8.71
N CYS A 315 -23.75 -12.50 8.79
CA CYS A 315 -23.20 -13.30 7.68
C CYS A 315 -23.66 -14.75 7.71
N MET A 316 -23.29 -15.50 8.75
CA MET A 316 -23.48 -16.95 8.78
C MET A 316 -24.96 -17.35 8.79
N GLN A 317 -25.81 -16.65 9.55
CA GLN A 317 -27.25 -16.90 9.52
C GLN A 317 -27.83 -16.73 8.11
N GLY A 318 -27.51 -15.62 7.44
CA GLY A 318 -27.96 -15.36 6.06
C GLY A 318 -27.45 -16.39 5.04
N LEU A 319 -26.25 -16.95 5.27
CA LEU A 319 -25.73 -18.05 4.44
C LEU A 319 -26.49 -19.35 4.66
N VAL A 320 -26.80 -19.73 5.91
CA VAL A 320 -27.55 -20.97 6.18
C VAL A 320 -28.98 -20.86 5.63
N GLU A 321 -29.65 -19.74 5.86
CA GLU A 321 -30.99 -19.47 5.31
C GLU A 321 -30.95 -19.47 3.77
N GLY A 322 -29.97 -18.78 3.17
CA GLY A 322 -29.78 -18.76 1.73
C GLY A 322 -29.51 -20.14 1.14
N ALA A 323 -28.82 -21.04 1.83
CA ALA A 323 -28.56 -22.40 1.34
C ALA A 323 -29.83 -23.28 1.30
N ILE A 324 -30.83 -22.95 2.11
CA ILE A 324 -32.10 -23.68 2.24
C ILE A 324 -33.15 -23.08 1.30
N TYR A 325 -33.27 -21.75 1.29
CA TYR A 325 -34.29 -21.01 0.54
C TYR A 325 -33.80 -20.48 -0.81
N ALA A 326 -32.60 -20.85 -1.27
CA ALA A 326 -32.08 -20.43 -2.57
C ALA A 326 -33.07 -20.69 -3.72
N SER A 327 -33.22 -19.71 -4.60
CA SER A 327 -34.08 -19.78 -5.79
C SER A 327 -33.59 -20.78 -6.85
N SER A 328 -32.33 -21.22 -6.77
CA SER A 328 -31.74 -22.17 -7.72
C SER A 328 -30.80 -23.16 -7.03
N LYS A 329 -30.68 -24.36 -7.62
CA LYS A 329 -29.76 -25.41 -7.14
C LYS A 329 -28.29 -24.97 -7.22
N THR A 330 -27.94 -24.15 -8.22
CA THR A 330 -26.59 -23.63 -8.41
C THR A 330 -26.23 -22.64 -7.31
N LEU A 331 -27.12 -21.71 -6.97
CA LEU A 331 -26.93 -20.76 -5.87
C LEU A 331 -26.81 -21.50 -4.53
N ALA A 332 -27.68 -22.48 -4.26
CA ALA A 332 -27.59 -23.31 -3.06
C ALA A 332 -26.23 -24.03 -2.97
N SER A 333 -25.73 -24.56 -4.09
CA SER A 333 -24.42 -25.21 -4.16
C SER A 333 -23.27 -24.23 -3.87
N SER A 334 -23.30 -23.03 -4.45
CA SER A 334 -22.31 -21.97 -4.19
C SER A 334 -22.27 -21.57 -2.72
N ILE A 335 -23.43 -21.39 -2.09
CA ILE A 335 -23.50 -21.04 -0.66
C ILE A 335 -22.94 -22.18 0.20
N ARG A 336 -23.29 -23.44 -0.09
CA ARG A 336 -22.74 -24.61 0.62
C ARG A 336 -21.23 -24.72 0.47
N LYS A 337 -20.67 -24.37 -0.70
CA LYS A 337 -19.22 -24.34 -0.92
C LYS A 337 -18.50 -23.36 -0.01
N LEU A 338 -19.09 -22.20 0.25
CA LEU A 338 -18.56 -21.23 1.21
C LEU A 338 -18.70 -21.76 2.66
N LEU A 339 -19.88 -22.29 3.04
CA LEU A 339 -20.11 -22.91 4.35
C LEU A 339 -19.18 -24.09 4.64
N GLN A 340 -18.70 -24.78 3.60
CA GLN A 340 -17.73 -25.86 3.71
C GLN A 340 -16.45 -25.43 4.46
N GLY A 341 -16.09 -24.14 4.42
CA GLY A 341 -14.97 -23.59 5.20
C GLY A 341 -15.12 -23.81 6.71
N PHE A 342 -16.34 -23.75 7.25
CA PHE A 342 -16.64 -24.07 8.65
C PHE A 342 -16.88 -25.55 8.86
N ILE A 343 -17.62 -26.22 7.96
CA ILE A 343 -17.95 -27.65 8.10
C ILE A 343 -16.67 -28.51 8.12
N ASN A 344 -15.67 -28.17 7.30
CA ASN A 344 -14.36 -28.84 7.31
C ASN A 344 -13.62 -28.71 8.65
N GLN A 345 -13.98 -27.72 9.46
CA GLN A 345 -13.39 -27.42 10.75
C GLN A 345 -14.31 -27.79 11.93
N ARG A 346 -15.33 -28.63 11.69
CA ARG A 346 -16.34 -29.00 12.71
C ARG A 346 -15.78 -29.59 14.01
N THR A 347 -14.60 -30.21 13.95
CA THR A 347 -13.93 -30.79 15.13
C THR A 347 -13.20 -29.76 15.98
N GLN A 348 -13.10 -28.52 15.51
CA GLN A 348 -12.49 -27.42 16.24
C GLN A 348 -13.48 -26.88 17.26
N GLU A 349 -12.96 -26.48 18.42
CA GLU A 349 -13.76 -26.01 19.55
C GLU A 349 -14.71 -24.87 19.14
N GLY A 350 -15.97 -24.97 19.59
CA GLY A 350 -17.01 -23.97 19.34
C GLY A 350 -17.63 -23.98 17.93
N VAL A 351 -17.01 -24.63 16.93
CA VAL A 351 -17.55 -24.65 15.55
C VAL A 351 -18.83 -25.47 15.48
N GLU A 352 -18.86 -26.64 16.10
CA GLU A 352 -20.06 -27.48 16.14
C GLU A 352 -21.23 -26.77 16.85
N ALA A 353 -20.96 -26.13 17.99
CA ALA A 353 -21.95 -25.35 18.72
C ALA A 353 -22.49 -24.17 17.90
N LEU A 354 -21.61 -23.47 17.16
CA LEU A 354 -21.99 -22.42 16.23
C LEU A 354 -22.93 -22.95 15.13
N LEU A 355 -22.54 -24.03 14.46
CA LEU A 355 -23.31 -24.62 13.37
C LEU A 355 -24.67 -25.12 13.85
N PHE A 356 -24.72 -25.73 15.04
CA PHE A 356 -25.96 -26.16 15.67
C PHE A 356 -26.90 -24.97 15.92
N ARG A 357 -26.40 -23.90 16.58
CA ARG A 357 -27.19 -22.70 16.89
C ARG A 357 -27.77 -22.02 15.64
N LEU A 358 -27.01 -22.00 14.55
CA LEU A 358 -27.45 -21.41 13.27
C LEU A 358 -28.53 -22.25 12.58
N GLN A 359 -28.45 -23.59 12.67
CA GLN A 359 -29.34 -24.51 11.98
C GLN A 359 -30.64 -24.79 12.74
N GLU A 360 -30.57 -24.84 14.07
CA GLU A 360 -31.69 -25.17 14.97
C GLU A 360 -32.98 -24.40 14.61
N PRO A 361 -33.02 -23.04 14.61
CA PRO A 361 -34.26 -22.31 14.34
C PRO A 361 -34.81 -22.55 12.94
N ILE A 362 -33.95 -22.86 11.97
CA ILE A 362 -34.36 -23.04 10.57
C ILE A 362 -34.93 -24.44 10.36
N LEU A 363 -34.30 -25.47 10.93
CA LEU A 363 -34.80 -26.84 10.88
C LEU A 363 -36.18 -26.94 11.52
N PHE A 364 -36.37 -26.33 12.70
CA PHE A 364 -37.67 -26.32 13.37
C PHE A 364 -38.74 -25.59 12.54
N ARG A 365 -38.43 -24.42 11.95
CA ARG A 365 -39.37 -23.70 11.08
C ARG A 365 -39.72 -24.47 9.81
N ALA A 366 -38.72 -25.10 9.16
CA ALA A 366 -38.93 -25.89 7.95
C ALA A 366 -39.79 -27.13 8.23
N LEU A 367 -39.54 -27.83 9.34
CA LEU A 367 -40.35 -28.97 9.79
C LEU A 367 -41.79 -28.54 10.10
N GLN A 368 -41.97 -27.45 10.85
CA GLN A 368 -43.31 -26.92 11.15
C GLN A 368 -44.09 -26.51 9.90
N ALA A 369 -43.43 -25.88 8.92
CA ALA A 369 -44.07 -25.51 7.66
C ALA A 369 -44.50 -26.74 6.86
N CYS A 370 -43.67 -27.79 6.83
CA CYS A 370 -44.00 -29.05 6.17
C CYS A 370 -45.19 -29.76 6.86
N ILE A 371 -45.19 -29.81 8.20
CA ILE A 371 -46.30 -30.36 8.98
C ILE A 371 -47.60 -29.61 8.69
N LYS A 372 -47.58 -28.27 8.63
CA LYS A 372 -48.76 -27.46 8.27
C LYS A 372 -49.27 -27.77 6.85
N GLN A 373 -48.39 -27.90 5.86
CA GLN A 373 -48.79 -28.25 4.50
C GLN A 373 -49.47 -29.63 4.42
N ILE A 374 -48.98 -30.61 5.18
CA ILE A 374 -49.60 -31.93 5.28
C ILE A 374 -50.99 -31.82 5.90
N LEU A 375 -51.13 -31.07 7.00
CA LEU A 375 -52.41 -30.88 7.69
C LEU A 375 -53.44 -30.12 6.87
N THR A 376 -53.04 -29.20 5.98
CA THR A 376 -53.97 -28.49 5.07
C THR A 376 -54.39 -29.30 3.84
N ARG A 377 -53.76 -30.46 3.60
CA ARG A 377 -54.11 -31.37 2.50
C ARG A 377 -55.07 -32.49 2.92
N PHE A 378 -55.39 -32.57 4.20
CA PHE A 378 -56.50 -33.33 4.77
C PHE A 378 -57.60 -32.35 5.17
#